data_AF-A0A1V9DHP7-F1
#
_entry.id   AF-A0A1V9DHP7-F1
#
_cell.length_a   1.000
_cell.length_b   1.000
_cell.length_c   1.000
_cell.angle_alpha   90.00
_cell.angle_beta   90.00
_cell.angle_gamma   90.00
#
_symmetry.space_group_name_H-M   'P 1'
#
loop_
_entity.id
_entity.type
_entity.pdbx_description
1 polymer ?
#
loop_
_entity_poly.entity_id
_entity_poly.type
_entity_poly.pdbx_seq_one_letter_code
_entity_poly.pdbx_strand_id
1 'polypeptide(L)'
;MSQIPPLHRSRLERAMHAVIFEVVANILVFIILMRFTAAAPAQSGVLTLVSSAVAMGWNYLFNWLFDALQARLGFRKGLVARCLHALAFEAGLLLVLIPFAAWWLAITLSDALRLECGLVLFFLAYALAFNLLWDSVRDYCFRKSG
;
A
#
# COMPACT_ATOMS: atom_id res chain seq x y z
N MET A 1 11.83 -26.17 -25.34
CA MET A 1 11.16 -25.60 -24.16
C MET A 1 12.18 -24.81 -23.37
N SER A 2 12.19 -23.49 -23.50
CA SER A 2 13.07 -22.62 -22.71
C SER A 2 12.66 -22.71 -21.25
N GLN A 3 13.48 -23.38 -20.44
CA GLN A 3 13.35 -23.37 -18.99
C GLN A 3 13.54 -21.93 -18.52
N ILE A 4 12.45 -21.26 -18.14
CA ILE A 4 12.52 -19.95 -17.48
C ILE A 4 13.23 -20.21 -16.15
N PRO A 5 14.44 -19.67 -15.91
CA PRO A 5 15.14 -19.90 -14.66
C PRO A 5 14.29 -19.37 -13.50
N PRO A 6 14.31 -20.01 -12.32
CA PRO A 6 13.59 -19.51 -11.16
C PRO A 6 14.10 -18.11 -10.84
N LEU A 7 13.20 -17.13 -10.93
CA LEU A 7 13.48 -15.72 -10.68
C LEU A 7 13.64 -15.48 -9.17
N HIS A 8 14.72 -16.02 -8.60
CA HIS A 8 15.05 -15.87 -7.19
C HIS A 8 15.60 -14.47 -6.95
N ARG A 9 14.69 -13.50 -6.72
CA ARG A 9 15.01 -12.11 -6.41
C ARG A 9 15.98 -12.05 -5.22
N SER A 10 17.09 -11.35 -5.38
CA SER A 10 18.05 -11.17 -4.29
C SER A 10 17.42 -10.35 -3.14
N ARG A 11 17.93 -10.50 -1.91
CA ARG A 11 17.45 -9.69 -0.77
C ARG A 11 17.62 -8.19 -1.03
N LEU A 12 18.68 -7.81 -1.75
CA LEU A 12 18.94 -6.43 -2.14
C LEU A 12 17.92 -5.91 -3.16
N GLU A 13 17.59 -6.69 -4.20
CA GLU A 13 16.57 -6.32 -5.19
C GLU A 13 15.21 -6.08 -4.52
N ARG A 14 14.83 -6.94 -3.58
CA ARG A 14 13.58 -6.79 -2.82
C ARG A 14 13.58 -5.53 -1.96
N ALA A 15 14.69 -5.23 -1.31
CA ALA A 15 14.83 -4.02 -0.49
C ALA A 15 14.78 -2.75 -1.36
N MET A 16 15.52 -2.71 -2.47
CA MET A 16 15.51 -1.59 -3.40
C MET A 16 14.12 -1.35 -3.99
N HIS A 17 13.46 -2.42 -4.44
CA HIS A 17 12.09 -2.35 -4.94
C HIS A 17 11.15 -1.74 -3.88
N ALA A 18 11.19 -2.23 -2.65
CA ALA A 18 10.33 -1.74 -1.57
C ALA A 18 10.61 -0.27 -1.21
N VAL A 19 11.88 0.12 -1.12
CA VAL A 19 12.26 1.51 -0.80
C VAL A 19 11.84 2.46 -1.91
N ILE A 20 12.11 2.12 -3.18
CA ILE A 20 11.73 2.97 -4.32
C ILE A 20 10.22 3.09 -4.42
N PHE A 21 9.50 1.96 -4.26
CA PHE A 21 8.05 1.94 -4.22
C PHE A 21 7.51 2.91 -3.16
N GLU A 22 7.99 2.79 -1.93
CA GLU A 22 7.51 3.59 -0.80
C GLU A 22 7.82 5.08 -0.99
N VAL A 23 9.05 5.42 -1.42
CA VAL A 23 9.46 6.82 -1.61
C VAL A 23 8.65 7.47 -2.73
N VAL A 24 8.48 6.80 -3.87
CA VAL A 24 7.73 7.33 -5.00
C VAL A 24 6.24 7.46 -4.65
N ALA A 25 5.67 6.46 -3.97
CA ALA A 25 4.29 6.53 -3.49
C ALA A 25 4.06 7.75 -2.59
N ASN A 26 4.90 7.95 -1.57
CA ASN A 26 4.77 9.08 -0.65
C ASN A 26 4.90 10.44 -1.37
N ILE A 27 5.82 10.58 -2.34
CA ILE A 27 5.94 11.80 -3.15
C ILE A 27 4.65 12.06 -3.94
N LEU A 28 4.08 11.03 -4.58
CA LEU A 28 2.87 11.17 -5.37
C LEU A 28 1.65 11.49 -4.49
N VAL A 29 1.50 10.82 -3.35
CA VAL A 29 0.44 11.10 -2.37
C VAL A 29 0.54 12.54 -1.88
N PHE A 30 1.74 13.01 -1.54
CA PHE A 30 1.97 14.39 -1.16
C PHE A 30 1.51 15.39 -2.24
N ILE A 31 1.84 15.14 -3.52
CA ILE A 31 1.40 15.96 -4.65
C ILE A 31 -0.12 15.94 -4.81
N ILE A 32 -0.76 14.76 -4.68
CA ILE A 32 -2.22 14.61 -4.73
C ILE A 32 -2.86 15.44 -3.62
N LEU A 33 -2.40 15.32 -2.38
CA LEU A 33 -2.91 16.10 -1.26
C LEU A 33 -2.77 17.60 -1.50
N MET A 34 -1.60 18.05 -1.97
CA MET A 34 -1.36 19.44 -2.31
C MET A 34 -2.28 19.98 -3.42
N ARG A 35 -2.73 19.12 -4.33
CA ARG A 35 -3.55 19.52 -5.47
C ARG A 35 -5.05 19.49 -5.17
N PHE A 36 -5.48 18.54 -4.36
CA PHE A 36 -6.90 18.25 -4.09
C PHE A 36 -7.37 18.73 -2.72
N THR A 37 -6.45 19.15 -1.85
CA THR A 37 -6.78 19.77 -0.56
C THR A 37 -6.25 21.19 -0.49
N ALA A 38 -6.85 22.03 0.34
CA ALA A 38 -6.34 23.38 0.65
C ALA A 38 -5.31 23.36 1.79
N ALA A 39 -4.77 22.19 2.16
CA ALA A 39 -3.89 22.02 3.29
C ALA A 39 -2.50 22.61 3.02
N ALA A 40 -1.86 23.11 4.08
CA ALA A 40 -0.50 23.60 3.98
C ALA A 40 0.47 22.45 3.63
N PRO A 41 1.57 22.70 2.91
CA PRO A 41 2.57 21.68 2.58
C PRO A 41 3.05 20.87 3.78
N ALA A 42 3.30 21.52 4.91
CA ALA A 42 3.70 20.82 6.13
C ALA A 42 2.62 19.84 6.63
N GLN A 43 1.34 20.21 6.56
CA GLN A 43 0.23 19.35 6.97
C GLN A 43 0.10 18.13 6.06
N SER A 44 0.18 18.32 4.73
CA SER A 44 0.13 17.24 3.74
C SER A 44 1.32 16.27 3.89
N GLY A 45 2.51 16.80 4.14
CA GLY A 45 3.72 16.00 4.36
C GLY A 45 3.62 15.14 5.62
N VAL A 46 3.22 15.73 6.74
CA VAL A 46 3.01 15.00 8.01
C VAL A 46 1.90 13.96 7.87
N LEU A 47 0.78 14.31 7.24
CA LEU A 47 -0.32 13.38 7.00
C LEU A 47 0.15 12.16 6.22
N THR A 48 0.90 12.38 5.13
CA THR A 48 1.42 11.31 4.27
C THR A 48 2.32 10.35 5.06
N LEU A 49 3.26 10.90 5.84
CA LEU A 49 4.19 10.09 6.65
C LEU A 49 3.48 9.33 7.76
N VAL A 50 2.56 9.96 8.48
CA VAL A 50 1.80 9.32 9.55
C VAL A 50 0.89 8.24 8.97
N SER A 51 0.20 8.50 7.87
CA SER A 51 -0.66 7.51 7.21
C SER A 51 0.14 6.29 6.73
N SER A 52 1.33 6.48 6.13
CA SER A 52 2.21 5.37 5.76
C SER A 52 2.65 4.56 6.99
N ALA A 53 3.07 5.22 8.07
CA ALA A 53 3.46 4.53 9.31
C ALA A 53 2.29 3.75 9.94
N VAL A 54 1.09 4.33 9.98
CA VAL A 54 -0.13 3.69 10.46
C VAL A 54 -0.48 2.49 9.58
N ALA A 55 -0.42 2.62 8.26
CA ALA A 55 -0.70 1.54 7.33
C ALA A 55 0.28 0.37 7.50
N MET A 56 1.58 0.65 7.63
CA MET A 56 2.59 -0.38 7.91
C MET A 56 2.35 -1.08 9.26
N GLY A 57 2.09 -0.32 10.31
CA GLY A 57 1.81 -0.85 11.65
C GLY A 57 0.53 -1.69 11.66
N TRP A 58 -0.52 -1.22 11.00
CA TRP A 58 -1.79 -1.92 10.85
C TRP A 58 -1.63 -3.21 10.05
N ASN A 59 -0.86 -3.20 8.96
CA ASN A 59 -0.55 -4.41 8.18
C ASN A 59 0.12 -5.48 9.04
N TYR A 60 1.12 -5.11 9.85
CA TYR A 60 1.75 -6.06 10.76
C TYR A 60 0.77 -6.59 11.81
N LEU A 61 0.05 -5.69 12.49
CA LEU A 61 -0.89 -6.04 13.56
C LEU A 61 -2.03 -6.93 13.07
N PHE A 62 -2.63 -6.58 11.92
CA PHE A 62 -3.75 -7.30 11.36
C PHE A 62 -3.35 -8.70 10.90
N ASN A 63 -2.21 -8.84 10.22
CA ASN A 63 -1.69 -10.15 9.81
C ASN A 63 -1.44 -11.04 11.02
N TRP A 64 -0.83 -10.49 12.09
CA TRP A 64 -0.62 -11.23 13.33
C TRP A 64 -1.93 -11.68 14.00
N LEU A 65 -2.92 -10.77 14.11
CA LEU A 65 -4.22 -11.08 14.69
C LEU A 65 -4.95 -12.16 13.87
N PHE A 66 -4.90 -12.06 12.55
CA PHE A 66 -5.58 -13.01 11.67
C PHE A 66 -4.92 -14.38 11.69
N ASP A 67 -3.59 -14.46 11.71
CA ASP A 67 -2.88 -15.72 11.83
C ASP A 67 -3.17 -16.38 13.19
N ALA A 68 -3.25 -15.61 14.28
CA ALA A 68 -3.67 -16.11 15.58
C ALA A 68 -5.13 -16.62 15.57
N LEU A 69 -6.04 -15.89 14.93
CA LEU A 69 -7.44 -16.30 14.76
C LEU A 69 -7.55 -17.59 13.93
N GLN A 70 -6.79 -17.69 12.86
CA GLN A 70 -6.76 -18.88 12.03
C GLN A 70 -6.22 -20.09 12.78
N ALA A 71 -5.15 -19.92 13.56
CA ALA A 71 -4.60 -20.98 14.40
C ALA A 71 -5.62 -21.48 15.44
N ARG A 72 -6.46 -20.58 15.97
CA ARG A 72 -7.52 -20.92 16.92
C ARG A 72 -8.73 -21.62 16.27
N LEU A 73 -9.14 -21.18 15.08
CA LEU A 73 -10.36 -21.65 14.41
C LEU A 73 -10.12 -22.79 13.41
N GLY A 74 -8.86 -23.07 13.02
CA GLY A 74 -8.49 -24.19 12.17
C GLY A 74 -9.02 -24.15 10.73
N PHE A 75 -9.49 -22.99 10.23
CA PHE A 75 -10.04 -22.90 8.88
C PHE A 75 -8.95 -22.82 7.80
N ARG A 76 -9.23 -23.39 6.62
CA ARG A 76 -8.35 -23.32 5.44
C ARG A 76 -8.52 -21.97 4.73
N LYS A 77 -7.42 -21.29 4.36
CA LYS A 77 -7.42 -20.02 3.57
C LYS A 77 -7.88 -20.24 2.12
N GLY A 78 -9.16 -20.59 1.92
CA GLY A 78 -9.82 -20.60 0.61
C GLY A 78 -10.05 -19.19 0.08
N LEU A 79 -10.56 -19.07 -1.15
CA LEU A 79 -10.80 -17.76 -1.79
C LEU A 79 -11.70 -16.84 -0.95
N VAL A 80 -12.79 -17.37 -0.39
CA VAL A 80 -13.71 -16.61 0.46
C VAL A 80 -13.01 -16.02 1.69
N ALA A 81 -12.18 -16.82 2.37
CA ALA A 81 -11.43 -16.36 3.54
C ALA A 81 -10.42 -15.26 3.17
N ARG A 82 -9.83 -15.31 1.96
CA ARG A 82 -8.92 -14.27 1.46
C ARG A 82 -9.65 -12.97 1.13
N CYS A 83 -10.83 -13.07 0.52
CA CYS A 83 -11.67 -11.89 0.25
C CYS A 83 -12.12 -11.23 1.55
N LEU A 84 -12.62 -12.01 2.52
CA LEU A 84 -13.01 -11.50 3.83
C LEU A 84 -11.83 -10.87 4.57
N HIS A 85 -10.65 -11.48 4.51
CA HIS A 85 -9.42 -10.91 5.07
C HIS A 85 -9.10 -9.55 4.48
N ALA A 86 -9.06 -9.45 3.15
CA ALA A 86 -8.76 -8.20 2.45
C ALA A 86 -9.78 -7.11 2.76
N LEU A 87 -11.08 -7.45 2.76
CA LEU A 87 -12.15 -6.51 3.10
C LEU A 87 -12.07 -6.03 4.55
N ALA A 88 -11.81 -6.94 5.50
CA ALA A 88 -11.67 -6.59 6.91
C ALA A 88 -10.40 -5.77 7.19
N PHE A 89 -9.31 -6.08 6.48
CA PHE A 89 -8.06 -5.31 6.54
C PHE A 89 -8.30 -3.87 6.12
N GLU A 90 -8.87 -3.69 4.92
CA GLU A 90 -9.12 -2.39 4.31
C GLU A 90 -10.11 -1.58 5.15
N ALA A 91 -11.23 -2.20 5.54
CA ALA A 91 -12.23 -1.53 6.36
C ALA A 91 -11.67 -1.10 7.72
N GLY A 92 -10.88 -1.96 8.38
CA GLY A 92 -10.23 -1.61 9.64
C GLY A 92 -9.23 -0.47 9.50
N LEU A 93 -8.47 -0.43 8.42
CA LEU A 93 -7.53 0.64 8.15
C LEU A 93 -8.25 1.98 7.92
N LEU A 94 -9.29 1.98 7.09
CA LEU A 94 -10.10 3.16 6.78
C LEU A 94 -10.82 3.71 8.03
N LEU A 95 -11.25 2.85 8.95
CA LEU A 95 -11.84 3.28 10.23
C LEU A 95 -10.87 4.08 11.11
N VAL A 96 -9.56 3.91 10.93
CA VAL A 96 -8.53 4.66 11.65
C VAL A 96 -8.10 5.90 10.86
N LEU A 97 -7.85 5.74 9.56
CA LEU A 97 -7.32 6.83 8.72
C LEU A 97 -8.36 7.92 8.44
N ILE A 98 -9.62 7.58 8.18
CA ILE A 98 -10.65 8.58 7.85
C ILE A 98 -10.86 9.59 8.99
N PRO A 99 -11.09 9.18 10.26
CA PRO A 99 -11.24 10.13 11.36
C PRO A 99 -9.98 10.95 11.59
N PHE A 100 -8.80 10.32 11.45
CA PHE A 100 -7.52 11.00 11.59
C PHE A 100 -7.35 12.10 10.52
N ALA A 101 -7.59 11.79 9.25
CA ALA A 101 -7.50 12.75 8.15
C ALA A 101 -8.53 13.88 8.29
N ALA A 102 -9.78 13.55 8.67
CA ALA A 102 -10.81 14.54 8.92
C ALA A 102 -10.41 15.54 10.02
N TRP A 103 -9.89 15.02 11.13
CA TRP A 103 -9.39 15.84 12.24
C TRP A 103 -8.16 16.66 11.85
N TRP A 104 -7.17 16.05 11.19
CA TRP A 104 -5.89 16.68 10.87
C TRP A 104 -6.03 17.79 9.82
N LEU A 105 -6.85 17.55 8.79
CA LEU A 105 -7.08 18.51 7.70
C LEU A 105 -8.25 19.46 7.98
N ALA A 106 -8.95 19.29 9.11
CA ALA A 106 -10.17 20.03 9.45
C ALA A 106 -11.25 19.97 8.34
N ILE A 107 -11.44 18.79 7.75
CA ILE A 107 -12.43 18.51 6.70
C ILE A 107 -13.57 17.64 7.24
N THR A 108 -14.68 17.56 6.51
CA THR A 108 -15.79 16.68 6.92
C THR A 108 -15.40 15.20 6.80
N LEU A 109 -16.03 14.33 7.58
CA LEU A 109 -15.85 12.86 7.44
C LEU A 109 -16.18 12.39 6.01
N SER A 110 -17.12 13.05 5.33
CA SER A 110 -17.48 12.72 3.95
C SER A 110 -16.37 13.08 2.95
N ASP A 111 -15.67 14.20 3.18
CA ASP A 111 -14.51 14.61 2.37
C ASP A 111 -13.32 13.69 2.63
N ALA A 112 -13.05 13.37 3.90
CA ALA A 112 -12.01 12.42 4.27
C ALA A 112 -12.27 11.02 3.68
N LEU A 113 -13.52 10.55 3.69
CA LEU A 113 -13.89 9.29 3.02
C LEU A 113 -13.59 9.35 1.51
N ARG A 114 -13.98 10.43 0.82
CA ARG A 114 -13.69 10.61 -0.61
C ARG A 114 -12.18 10.63 -0.88
N LEU A 115 -11.42 11.32 -0.03
CA LEU A 115 -9.97 11.39 -0.11
C LEU A 115 -9.35 9.99 0.01
N GLU A 116 -9.68 9.26 1.07
CA GLU A 116 -9.15 7.91 1.32
C GLU A 116 -9.56 6.93 0.22
N CYS A 117 -10.82 6.96 -0.25
CA CYS A 117 -11.22 6.15 -1.41
C CYS A 117 -10.40 6.49 -2.67
N GLY A 118 -10.13 7.77 -2.92
CA GLY A 118 -9.27 8.21 -4.01
C GLY A 118 -7.83 7.71 -3.87
N LEU A 119 -7.27 7.78 -2.66
CA LEU A 119 -5.93 7.28 -2.36
C LEU A 119 -5.83 5.76 -2.54
N VAL A 120 -6.81 4.99 -2.06
CA VAL A 120 -6.87 3.52 -2.24
C VAL A 120 -6.89 3.16 -3.73
N LEU A 121 -7.75 3.79 -4.52
CA LEU A 121 -7.81 3.56 -5.97
C LEU A 121 -6.50 3.95 -6.65
N PHE A 122 -5.89 5.06 -6.25
CA PHE A 122 -4.57 5.47 -6.72
C PHE A 122 -3.51 4.42 -6.39
N PHE A 123 -3.43 3.92 -5.14
CA PHE A 123 -2.46 2.91 -4.73
C PHE A 123 -2.64 1.59 -5.50
N LEU A 124 -3.88 1.17 -5.78
CA LEU A 124 -4.15 -0.01 -6.61
C LEU A 124 -3.59 0.15 -8.03
N ALA A 125 -3.87 1.28 -8.68
CA ALA A 125 -3.35 1.56 -10.01
C ALA A 125 -1.82 1.73 -10.02
N TYR A 126 -1.29 2.47 -9.05
CA TYR A 126 0.13 2.72 -8.86
C TYR A 126 0.90 1.41 -8.64
N ALA A 127 0.42 0.54 -7.76
CA ALA A 127 1.10 -0.72 -7.47
C ALA A 127 1.15 -1.64 -8.67
N LEU A 128 0.06 -1.72 -9.44
CA LEU A 128 0.05 -2.48 -10.69
C LEU A 128 1.07 -1.90 -11.68
N ALA A 129 1.02 -0.59 -11.94
CA ALA A 129 1.91 0.07 -12.91
C ALA A 129 3.38 -0.04 -12.51
N PHE A 130 3.70 0.19 -11.24
CA PHE A 130 5.06 0.10 -10.72
C PHE A 130 5.61 -1.32 -10.84
N ASN A 131 4.83 -2.34 -10.47
CA ASN A 131 5.24 -3.73 -10.57
C ASN A 131 5.54 -4.13 -12.02
N LEU A 132 4.66 -3.74 -12.96
CA LEU A 132 4.87 -4.01 -14.39
C LEU A 132 6.12 -3.31 -14.93
N LEU A 133 6.35 -2.05 -14.54
CA LEU A 133 7.54 -1.30 -14.95
C LEU A 133 8.82 -1.92 -14.38
N TRP A 134 8.83 -2.27 -13.10
CA TRP A 134 9.97 -2.89 -12.44
C TRP A 134 10.35 -4.22 -13.10
N ASP A 135 9.36 -5.08 -13.35
CA ASP A 135 9.58 -6.37 -14.02
C ASP A 135 10.11 -6.17 -15.44
N SER A 136 9.59 -5.18 -16.18
CA SER A 136 10.06 -4.85 -17.54
C SER A 136 11.51 -4.37 -17.57
N VAL A 137 11.89 -3.48 -16.64
CA VAL A 137 13.27 -2.96 -16.51
C VAL A 137 14.22 -4.09 -16.16
N ARG A 138 13.83 -4.95 -15.22
CA ARG A 138 14.64 -6.10 -14.82
C ARG A 138 14.86 -7.06 -15.99
N ASP A 139 13.82 -7.39 -16.74
CA ASP A 139 13.91 -8.30 -17.89
C ASP A 139 14.75 -7.70 -19.04
N TYR A 140 14.77 -6.38 -19.17
CA TYR A 140 15.67 -5.68 -20.09
C TYR A 140 17.13 -5.77 -19.63
N CYS A 141 17.41 -5.52 -18.35
CA CYS A 141 18.75 -5.63 -17.78
C CYS A 141 19.32 -7.04 -17.90
N PHE A 142 18.55 -8.09 -17.60
CA PHE A 142 19.01 -9.48 -17.75
C PHE A 142 19.34 -9.84 -19.21
N ARG A 143 18.55 -9.34 -20.17
CA ARG A 143 18.82 -9.57 -21.61
C ARG A 143 20.07 -8.87 -22.13
N LYS A 144 20.54 -7.80 -21.47
CA LYS A 144 21.75 -7.05 -21.86
C LYS A 144 23.02 -7.63 -21.24
N SER A 145 22.90 -8.47 -20.21
CA SER A 145 24.02 -9.06 -19.46
C SER A 145 24.31 -10.53 -19.78
N GLY A 146 23.58 -11.15 -20.72
CA GLY A 146 23.82 -12.48 -21.25
C GLY A 146 24.10 -12.43 -22.74
#